data_AF-A0A962LKZ3-F1
#
_entry.id   AF-A0A962LKZ3-F1
#
_cell.length_a   1.000
_cell.length_b   1.000
_cell.length_c   1.000
_cell.angle_alpha   90.00
_cell.angle_beta   90.00
_cell.angle_gamma   90.00
#
_symmetry.space_group_name_H-M   'P 1'
#
loop_
_entity.id
_entity.type
_entity.pdbx_description
1 polymer ?
#
loop_
_entity_poly.entity_id
_entity_poly.type
_entity_poly.pdbx_seq_one_letter_code
_entity_poly.pdbx_strand_id
1 'polypeptide(L)'
;MEPPRPFLTGILEGFYGRVWSSETRRAYADYLARAGLNTCLYCPKADHFLRKKWQEDWPAQEWRELLDLSALYRERGVFWGVGLSPFELYRQYG
;
A
#
# COMPACT_ATOMS: atom_id res chain seq x y z
N MET A 1 -25.67 -16.26 -1.49
CA MET A 1 -25.00 -15.54 -2.59
C MET A 1 -24.04 -14.55 -1.95
N GLU A 2 -22.78 -14.51 -2.39
CA GLU A 2 -21.80 -13.57 -1.86
C GLU A 2 -22.17 -12.14 -2.31
N PRO A 3 -22.08 -11.11 -1.45
CA PRO A 3 -22.37 -9.75 -1.85
C PRO A 3 -21.43 -9.30 -2.98
N PRO A 4 -21.88 -8.42 -3.89
CA PRO A 4 -21.02 -7.89 -4.94
C PRO A 4 -19.83 -7.14 -4.32
N ARG A 5 -18.62 -7.40 -4.82
CA ARG A 5 -17.44 -6.65 -4.40
C ARG A 5 -17.63 -5.18 -4.75
N PRO A 6 -17.35 -4.25 -3.83
CA PRO A 6 -17.48 -2.82 -4.12
C PRO A 6 -16.52 -2.41 -5.24
N PHE A 7 -16.93 -1.46 -6.07
CA PHE A 7 -16.02 -0.84 -7.04
C PHE A 7 -14.93 -0.06 -6.29
N LEU A 8 -13.67 -0.35 -6.60
CA LEU A 8 -12.54 0.26 -5.92
C LEU A 8 -12.22 1.63 -6.51
N THR A 9 -12.33 2.67 -5.69
CA THR A 9 -11.99 4.06 -6.05
C THR A 9 -11.03 4.61 -5.00
N GLY A 10 -9.91 5.16 -5.44
CA GLY A 10 -8.87 5.50 -4.49
C GLY A 10 -7.57 5.95 -5.11
N ILE A 11 -6.52 5.86 -4.30
CA ILE A 11 -5.19 6.36 -4.65
C ILE A 11 -4.14 5.25 -4.55
N LEU A 12 -3.00 5.48 -5.20
CA LEU A 12 -1.81 4.68 -5.02
C LEU A 12 -0.55 5.57 -4.98
N GLU A 13 0.38 5.31 -4.07
CA GLU A 13 1.66 6.04 -3.96
C GLU A 13 2.65 5.56 -5.04
N GLY A 14 2.34 5.78 -6.32
CA GLY A 14 3.03 5.14 -7.44
C GLY A 14 4.13 5.94 -8.15
N PHE A 15 4.43 7.15 -7.70
CA PHE A 15 5.34 8.08 -8.35
C PHE A 15 6.82 7.80 -8.02
N TYR A 16 7.72 8.31 -8.88
CA TYR A 16 9.16 8.33 -8.62
C TYR A 16 9.56 9.56 -7.81
N GLY A 17 10.57 9.44 -6.95
CA GLY A 17 11.12 10.54 -6.17
C GLY A 17 10.76 10.47 -4.69
N ARG A 18 10.49 11.62 -4.08
CA ARG A 18 10.27 11.76 -2.63
C ARG A 18 9.01 11.03 -2.19
N VAL A 19 9.16 9.99 -1.38
CA VAL A 19 8.04 9.27 -0.76
C VAL A 19 7.26 10.15 0.21
N TRP A 20 6.00 9.80 0.45
CA TRP A 20 5.20 10.46 1.47
C TRP A 20 5.79 10.22 2.86
N SER A 21 5.69 11.25 3.71
CA SER A 21 6.01 11.10 5.12
C SER A 21 4.97 10.22 5.81
N SER A 22 5.33 9.68 6.97
CA SER A 22 4.45 8.84 7.78
C SER A 22 3.19 9.62 8.21
N GLU A 23 3.32 10.91 8.52
CA GLU A 23 2.19 11.81 8.84
C GLU A 23 1.27 12.01 7.63
N THR A 24 1.85 12.18 6.44
CA THR A 24 1.08 12.34 5.20
C THR A 24 0.25 11.08 4.95
N ARG A 25 0.86 9.89 5.02
CA ARG A 25 0.15 8.62 4.84
C ARG A 25 -1.01 8.48 5.83
N ARG A 26 -0.81 8.83 7.10
CA ARG A 26 -1.89 8.81 8.11
C ARG A 26 -3.01 9.80 7.79
N ALA A 27 -2.69 11.02 7.37
CA ALA A 27 -3.69 12.04 7.01
C ALA A 27 -4.57 11.62 5.82
N TYR A 28 -4.02 10.81 4.90
CA TYR A 28 -4.78 10.29 3.77
C TYR A 28 -5.90 9.32 4.17
N ALA A 29 -5.76 8.57 5.26
CA ALA A 29 -6.82 7.67 5.71
C ALA A 29 -8.14 8.43 5.95
N ASP A 30 -8.08 9.54 6.68
CA ASP A 30 -9.26 10.37 6.94
C ASP A 30 -9.70 11.18 5.70
N TYR A 31 -8.76 11.62 4.86
CA TYR A 31 -9.06 12.34 3.62
C TYR A 31 -9.89 11.48 2.66
N LEU A 32 -9.45 10.24 2.40
CA LEU A 32 -10.13 9.33 1.48
C LEU A 32 -11.54 9.00 1.97
N ALA A 33 -11.69 8.68 3.25
CA ALA A 33 -12.98 8.40 3.85
C ALA A 33 -13.95 9.59 3.71
N ARG A 34 -13.49 10.82 3.99
CA ARG A 34 -14.30 12.04 3.82
C ARG A 34 -14.65 12.33 2.36
N ALA A 35 -13.78 11.94 1.42
CA ALA A 35 -14.00 12.12 -0.02
C ALA A 35 -14.89 11.01 -0.64
N GLY A 36 -15.31 10.00 0.14
CA GLY A 36 -16.06 8.85 -0.38
C GLY A 36 -15.21 7.87 -1.21
N LEU A 37 -13.88 7.97 -1.13
CA LEU A 37 -12.95 7.01 -1.73
C LEU A 37 -12.71 5.86 -0.75
N ASN A 38 -12.55 4.66 -1.30
CA ASN A 38 -12.53 3.43 -0.52
C ASN A 38 -11.23 2.63 -0.63
N THR A 39 -10.22 3.08 -1.38
CA THR A 39 -8.98 2.30 -1.57
C THR A 39 -7.71 3.12 -1.45
N CYS A 40 -6.68 2.56 -0.83
CA CYS A 40 -5.32 3.09 -0.82
C CYS A 40 -4.31 1.97 -1.03
N LEU A 41 -3.46 2.12 -2.05
CA LEU A 41 -2.37 1.18 -2.34
C LEU A 41 -1.01 1.79 -2.01
N TYR A 42 -0.27 1.13 -1.13
CA TYR A 42 1.12 1.44 -0.81
C TYR A 42 2.03 0.89 -1.91
N CYS A 43 2.53 1.79 -2.77
CA CYS A 43 3.34 1.43 -3.95
C CYS A 43 4.65 2.24 -4.11
N PRO A 44 5.27 2.82 -3.04
CA PRO A 44 6.40 3.71 -3.22
C PRO A 44 7.56 3.02 -3.93
N LYS A 45 8.04 3.60 -5.03
CA LYS A 45 9.12 3.00 -5.85
C LYS A 45 10.46 2.92 -5.13
N ALA A 46 10.64 3.72 -4.07
CA ALA A 46 11.83 3.72 -3.23
C ALA A 46 11.87 2.56 -2.23
N ASP A 47 10.74 1.92 -1.93
CA ASP A 47 10.74 0.72 -1.09
C ASP A 47 11.29 -0.47 -1.88
N HIS A 48 12.45 -0.97 -1.44
CA HIS A 48 13.15 -2.06 -2.10
C HIS A 48 12.49 -3.41 -1.90
N PHE A 49 11.76 -3.62 -0.80
CA PHE A 49 11.05 -4.86 -0.48
C PHE A 49 9.79 -5.03 -1.32
N LEU A 50 9.27 -3.94 -1.91
CA LEU A 50 8.27 -4.05 -2.97
C LEU A 50 8.86 -4.41 -4.34
N ARG A 51 10.19 -4.43 -4.48
CA ARG A 51 10.88 -4.48 -5.78
C ARG A 51 12.08 -5.43 -5.80
N LYS A 52 13.29 -4.90 -5.59
CA LYS A 52 14.56 -5.64 -5.74
C LYS A 52 14.74 -6.71 -4.66
N LYS A 53 14.16 -6.49 -3.48
CA LYS A 53 14.24 -7.34 -2.29
C LYS A 53 12.90 -8.01 -1.98
N TRP A 54 12.09 -8.28 -3.00
CA TRP A 54 10.72 -8.79 -2.82
C TRP A 54 10.61 -10.18 -2.18
N GLN A 55 11.74 -10.89 -2.07
CA GLN A 55 11.85 -12.18 -1.39
C GLN A 55 12.40 -12.05 0.05
N GLU A 56 12.79 -10.85 0.46
CA GLU A 56 13.26 -10.55 1.82
C GLU A 56 12.10 -9.96 2.63
N ASP A 57 12.08 -10.25 3.94
CA ASP A 57 11.16 -9.59 4.87
C ASP A 57 11.60 -8.14 5.12
N TRP A 58 10.62 -7.23 5.27
CA TRP A 58 10.89 -5.91 5.83
C TRP A 58 11.51 -6.04 7.23
N PRO A 59 12.38 -5.10 7.64
CA PRO A 59 12.80 -4.98 9.03
C PRO A 59 11.58 -4.87 9.96
N ALA A 60 11.68 -5.45 11.16
CA ALA A 60 10.55 -5.54 12.08
C ALA A 60 9.86 -4.20 12.38
N GLN A 61 10.64 -3.11 12.46
CA GLN A 61 10.09 -1.77 12.65
C GLN A 61 9.29 -1.28 11.44
N GLU A 62 9.83 -1.40 10.22
CA GLU A 62 9.13 -1.02 8.99
C GLU A 62 7.87 -1.86 8.78
N TRP A 63 7.94 -3.16 9.07
CA TRP A 63 6.79 -4.05 9.04
C TRP A 63 5.71 -3.61 10.03
N ARG A 64 6.10 -3.24 11.26
CA ARG A 64 5.15 -2.74 12.26
C ARG A 64 4.46 -1.46 11.79
N GLU A 65 5.19 -0.53 11.21
CA GLU A 65 4.62 0.70 10.65
C GLU A 65 3.60 0.44 9.54
N LEU A 66 3.87 -0.55 8.66
CA LEU A 66 2.93 -0.97 7.62
C LEU A 66 1.65 -1.60 8.20
N LEU A 67 1.77 -2.38 9.28
CA LEU A 67 0.61 -2.94 9.99
C LEU A 67 -0.24 -1.85 10.65
N ASP A 68 0.41 -0.88 11.30
CA ASP A 68 -0.29 0.24 11.95
C ASP A 68 -1.00 1.13 10.92
N LEU A 69 -0.37 1.39 9.76
CA LEU A 69 -1.04 2.04 8.63
C LEU A 69 -2.24 1.21 8.14
N SER A 70 -2.04 -0.09 7.92
CA SER A 70 -3.12 -0.96 7.45
C SER A 70 -4.33 -0.96 8.39
N ALA A 71 -4.09 -0.98 9.70
CA ALA A 71 -5.15 -0.89 10.71
C ALA A 71 -5.89 0.45 10.64
N LEU A 72 -5.15 1.56 10.60
CA LEU A 72 -5.74 2.91 10.49
C LEU A 72 -6.67 3.06 9.28
N TYR A 73 -6.23 2.61 8.11
CA TYR A 73 -7.07 2.70 6.90
C TYR A 73 -8.33 1.83 7.00
N ARG A 74 -8.20 0.61 7.55
CA ARG A 74 -9.34 -0.29 7.77
C ARG A 74 -10.37 0.28 8.75
N GLU A 75 -9.92 0.92 9.83
CA GLU A 75 -10.80 1.62 10.78
C GLU A 75 -11.61 2.74 10.12
N ARG A 76 -11.11 3.33 9.02
CA ARG A 76 -11.81 4.36 8.24
C ARG A 76 -12.64 3.80 7.08
N GLY A 77 -12.78 2.48 6.99
CA GLY A 77 -13.51 1.83 5.90
C GLY A 77 -12.79 1.90 4.56
N VAL A 78 -11.48 2.13 4.56
CA VAL A 78 -10.65 2.19 3.35
C VAL A 78 -9.88 0.89 3.19
N PHE A 79 -10.05 0.22 2.05
CA PHE A 79 -9.27 -0.93 1.64
C PHE A 79 -7.79 -0.55 1.50
N TRP A 80 -6.94 -1.30 2.19
CA TRP A 80 -5.49 -1.12 2.17
C TRP A 80 -4.82 -2.29 1.45
N GLY A 81 -3.85 -1.98 0.58
CA GLY A 81 -3.06 -2.99 -0.12
C GLY A 81 -1.64 -2.51 -0.42
N VAL A 82 -0.79 -3.43 -0.87
CA VAL A 82 0.58 -3.13 -1.30
C VAL A 82 0.74 -3.47 -2.78
N GLY A 83 1.50 -2.64 -3.51
CA GLY A 83 1.86 -2.89 -4.89
C GLY A 83 3.20 -3.60 -5.00
N LEU A 84 3.18 -4.93 -5.16
CA LEU A 84 4.38 -5.72 -5.37
C LEU A 84 4.81 -5.66 -6.85
N SER A 85 6.09 -5.40 -7.11
CA SER A 85 6.70 -5.43 -8.43
C SER A 85 7.93 -6.35 -8.42
N PRO A 86 7.74 -7.68 -8.52
CA PRO A 86 8.83 -8.66 -8.42
C PRO A 86 9.93 -8.40 -9.45
N PHE A 87 11.04 -7.82 -8.99
CA PHE A 87 12.16 -7.53 -9.87
C PHE A 87 12.82 -8.84 -10.31
N GLU A 88 13.21 -8.91 -11.58
CA GLU A 88 13.89 -10.06 -12.18
C GLU A 88 13.15 -11.40 -12.13
N LEU A 89 11.85 -11.42 -11.80
CA LEU A 89 11.05 -12.65 -11.81
C LEU A 89 11.11 -13.38 -13.15
N TYR A 90 11.23 -12.65 -14.26
CA TYR A 90 11.36 -13.20 -15.61
C TYR A 90 12.62 -14.06 -15.80
N ARG A 91 13.66 -13.92 -14.96
CA ARG A 91 14.90 -14.71 -15.07
C ARG A 91 14.74 -16.14 -14.57
N GLN A 92 13.71 -16.41 -13.79
CA GLN A 92 13.41 -17.72 -13.19
C GLN A 92 12.06 -18.27 -13.70
N TYR A 93 11.47 -17.63 -14.71
CA TYR A 93 10.21 -18.08 -15.30
C TYR A 93 10.51 -19.12 -16.40
N GLY A 94 10.38 -20.40 -16.06
CA GLY A 94 10.68 -21.58 -16.89
C GLY A 94 10.93 -22.81 -16.04
#